data_AF-A0A0S6X7D2-F1
#
_entry.id   AF-A0A0S6X7D2-F1
#
_cell.length_a   1.000
_cell.length_b   1.000
_cell.length_c   1.000
_cell.angle_alpha   90.00
_cell.angle_beta   90.00
_cell.angle_gamma   90.00
#
_symmetry.space_group_name_H-M   'P 1'
#
loop_
_entity.id
_entity.type
_entity.pdbx_description
1 polymer ?
#
loop_
_entity_poly.entity_id
_entity_poly.type
_entity_poly.pdbx_seq_one_letter_code
_entity_poly.pdbx_strand_id
1 'polypeptide(L)'
;MRQRGGGGAKTDGRELAGKARGDDTYRPGERPSQALKRNHNAWRDLTEAYEELFRGIRALPERQATDVYRSIRAGFDVRTLLNQVKGGDLVLQLAVAPETRFWYELPYHAELPESLRQDNPYLDCLLYEATSVMPPAWAESSSPASIASNPEYRSLYVQPFHAAHTIDPRIANAKPSLWTSVCADDGLMRDLLADFFLCEYAFTSAFQKDQFLEDMAALRTEFCSSLLVNVVLAYACACCSKMDNRAEYWNPHTLLYRFFAEARRLWELEATEPCITTVQAGVVFNVVYNLCGLDEIGQVYRINSIALAYQLRLFEPIFDANDRTRRGKIYTAWMLFSWEAMYYHHLLLTIFEPLLDSPTSNEPSPQKITAESDRRLQTLFRLYYLRHGYEAMDFFIVIPLMFTSVKCLDAIDRTPPPPELETLRATLVLVASGLYTQRKNHYLAEVLYRVVRARMRPQEAELLKMAAGLDEEGEQQLLLRQKVRSHWPVSVIRKKEDLDSQILANLVKSLRVHA
;
A
#
# COMPACT_ATOMS: atom_id res chain seq x y z
N MET A 1 -34.36 16.18 -79.33
CA MET A 1 -35.52 17.07 -79.06
C MET A 1 -36.11 16.61 -77.72
N ARG A 2 -36.17 17.51 -76.70
CA ARG A 2 -36.62 17.29 -75.28
C ARG A 2 -35.78 16.29 -74.44
N GLN A 3 -35.69 16.34 -73.12
CA GLN A 3 -35.51 17.41 -72.11
C GLN A 3 -34.91 16.70 -70.86
N ARG A 4 -34.02 17.39 -70.15
CA ARG A 4 -33.66 17.32 -68.70
C ARG A 4 -33.19 15.99 -68.01
N GLY A 5 -32.09 16.14 -67.26
CA GLY A 5 -32.08 15.87 -65.81
C GLY A 5 -31.12 14.77 -65.33
N GLY A 6 -30.01 15.15 -64.68
CA GLY A 6 -28.99 14.24 -64.15
C GLY A 6 -29.42 13.43 -62.93
N GLY A 7 -28.87 12.22 -62.83
CA GLY A 7 -28.98 11.32 -61.68
C GLY A 7 -27.62 11.14 -61.00
N GLY A 8 -27.54 11.50 -59.72
CA GLY A 8 -26.50 11.09 -58.79
C GLY A 8 -27.16 10.47 -57.57
N ALA A 9 -26.88 9.20 -57.32
CA ALA A 9 -27.47 8.40 -56.26
C ALA A 9 -27.05 8.87 -54.87
N LYS A 10 -28.02 9.17 -53.99
CA LYS A 10 -27.85 9.27 -52.53
C LYS A 10 -28.49 8.04 -51.90
N THR A 11 -27.68 7.25 -51.22
CA THR A 11 -28.07 6.11 -50.40
C THR A 11 -28.81 6.56 -49.13
N ASP A 12 -29.79 5.75 -48.76
CA ASP A 12 -30.78 5.91 -47.69
C ASP A 12 -30.19 6.25 -46.30
N GLY A 13 -30.70 7.34 -45.72
CA GLY A 13 -30.53 7.73 -44.32
C GLY A 13 -31.85 7.70 -43.56
N ARG A 14 -32.60 6.61 -43.68
CA ARG A 14 -33.88 6.37 -42.98
C ARG A 14 -33.76 5.21 -41.99
N GLU A 15 -32.91 5.33 -40.97
CA GLU A 15 -33.02 4.43 -39.80
C GLU A 15 -32.50 4.99 -38.47
N LEU A 16 -32.16 6.29 -38.38
CA LEU A 16 -31.65 6.90 -37.15
C LEU A 16 -32.43 8.14 -36.68
N ALA A 17 -33.66 8.33 -37.16
CA ALA A 17 -34.54 9.44 -36.77
C ALA A 17 -35.69 9.01 -35.85
N GLY A 18 -35.45 8.08 -34.92
CA GLY A 18 -36.50 7.45 -34.10
C GLY A 18 -36.44 7.70 -32.58
N LYS A 19 -35.39 8.30 -32.01
CA LYS A 19 -35.17 8.30 -30.54
C LYS A 19 -35.07 9.67 -29.86
N ALA A 20 -35.58 10.74 -30.48
CA ALA A 20 -35.63 12.07 -29.86
C ALA A 20 -36.97 12.79 -30.09
N ARG A 21 -38.09 12.12 -29.84
CA ARG A 21 -39.36 12.80 -29.52
C ARG A 21 -39.58 12.67 -28.03
N GLY A 22 -39.76 13.81 -27.35
CA GLY A 22 -40.11 13.85 -25.93
C GLY A 22 -41.41 13.09 -25.72
N ASP A 23 -41.32 11.96 -25.04
CA ASP A 23 -42.47 11.18 -24.63
C ASP A 23 -43.02 11.84 -23.36
N ASP A 24 -44.15 12.54 -23.47
CA ASP A 24 -44.88 13.09 -22.33
C ASP A 24 -45.54 11.92 -21.57
N THR A 25 -44.72 11.16 -20.83
CA THR A 25 -45.22 10.10 -19.96
C THR A 25 -45.81 10.74 -18.70
N TYR A 26 -47.14 10.80 -18.65
CA TYR A 26 -47.91 11.20 -17.47
C TYR A 26 -47.80 10.12 -16.39
N ARG A 27 -47.46 10.49 -15.16
CA ARG A 27 -47.59 9.56 -14.03
C ARG A 27 -49.08 9.38 -13.68
N PRO A 28 -49.53 8.21 -13.20
CA PRO A 28 -50.92 8.02 -12.79
C PRO A 28 -51.34 9.06 -11.75
N GLY A 29 -52.36 9.88 -12.06
CA GLY A 29 -52.86 10.95 -11.20
C GLY A 29 -52.18 12.33 -11.34
N GLU A 30 -51.19 12.48 -12.22
CA GLU A 30 -50.48 13.74 -12.45
C GLU A 30 -51.28 14.68 -13.38
N ARG A 31 -51.53 15.93 -12.96
CA ARG A 31 -52.20 16.92 -13.82
C ARG A 31 -51.25 17.40 -14.93
N PRO A 32 -51.76 17.80 -16.12
CA PRO A 32 -50.91 18.27 -17.21
C PRO A 32 -49.95 19.42 -16.85
N SER A 33 -50.40 20.34 -15.99
CA SER A 33 -49.56 21.43 -15.48
C SER A 33 -48.44 20.94 -14.54
N GLN A 34 -48.63 19.83 -13.84
CA GLN A 34 -47.61 19.22 -12.97
C GLN A 34 -46.58 18.45 -13.79
N ALA A 35 -47.01 17.71 -14.80
CA ALA A 35 -46.10 17.02 -15.74
C ALA A 35 -45.23 18.04 -16.50
N LEU A 36 -45.82 19.14 -16.97
CA LEU A 36 -45.09 20.21 -17.67
C LEU A 36 -44.06 20.88 -16.74
N LYS A 37 -44.42 21.13 -15.48
CA LYS A 37 -43.51 21.71 -14.47
C LYS A 37 -42.38 20.74 -14.11
N ARG A 38 -42.67 19.44 -14.01
CA ARG A 38 -41.66 18.39 -13.77
C ARG A 38 -40.67 18.30 -14.93
N ASN A 39 -41.16 18.25 -16.17
CA ASN A 39 -40.32 18.23 -17.36
C ASN A 39 -39.49 19.52 -17.47
N HIS A 40 -40.10 20.69 -17.22
CA HIS A 40 -39.38 21.97 -17.22
C HIS A 40 -38.26 22.01 -16.17
N ASN A 41 -38.53 21.56 -14.96
CA ASN A 41 -37.50 21.47 -13.91
C ASN A 41 -36.40 20.47 -14.28
N ALA A 42 -36.75 19.28 -14.80
CA ALA A 42 -35.77 18.28 -15.23
C ALA A 42 -34.86 18.80 -16.35
N TRP A 43 -35.41 19.54 -17.32
CA TRP A 43 -34.64 20.19 -18.37
C TRP A 43 -33.73 21.29 -17.82
N ARG A 44 -34.21 22.09 -16.87
CA ARG A 44 -33.41 23.12 -16.23
C ARG A 44 -32.26 22.52 -15.43
N ASP A 45 -32.53 21.50 -14.61
CA ASP A 45 -31.51 20.81 -13.81
C ASP A 45 -30.46 20.12 -14.71
N LEU A 46 -30.88 19.58 -15.86
CA LEU A 46 -29.96 18.99 -16.84
C LEU A 46 -29.09 20.07 -17.50
N THR A 47 -29.68 21.21 -17.87
CA THR A 47 -28.98 22.33 -18.48
C THR A 47 -27.93 22.91 -17.52
N GLU A 48 -28.29 23.06 -16.24
CA GLU A 48 -27.37 23.52 -15.20
C GLU A 48 -26.18 22.56 -15.02
N ALA A 49 -26.43 21.25 -15.06
CA ALA A 49 -25.36 20.25 -15.00
C ALA A 49 -24.39 20.34 -16.20
N TYR A 50 -24.88 20.59 -17.41
CA TYR A 50 -24.02 20.81 -18.59
C TYR A 50 -23.18 22.08 -18.48
N GLU A 51 -23.78 23.17 -17.99
CA GLU A 51 -23.07 24.44 -17.81
C GLU A 51 -21.97 24.35 -16.75
N GLU A 52 -22.26 23.69 -15.62
CA GLU A 52 -21.27 23.48 -14.58
C GLU A 52 -20.14 22.55 -15.03
N LEU A 53 -20.45 21.51 -15.80
CA LEU A 53 -19.43 20.61 -16.35
C LEU A 53 -18.50 21.37 -17.30
N PHE A 54 -19.07 22.22 -18.16
CA PHE A 54 -18.29 23.04 -19.08
C PHE A 54 -17.41 24.08 -18.35
N ARG A 55 -17.92 24.67 -17.26
CA ARG A 55 -17.13 25.53 -16.37
C ARG A 55 -16.00 24.76 -15.69
N GLY A 56 -16.27 23.54 -15.24
CA GLY A 56 -15.27 22.65 -14.65
C GLY A 56 -14.16 22.30 -15.62
N ILE A 57 -14.49 21.85 -16.84
CA ILE A 57 -13.51 21.52 -17.89
C ILE A 57 -12.60 22.71 -18.23
N ARG A 58 -13.14 23.93 -18.27
CA ARG A 58 -12.34 25.15 -18.51
C ARG A 58 -11.31 25.45 -17.41
N ALA A 59 -11.56 25.02 -16.19
CA ALA A 59 -10.67 25.25 -15.06
C ALA A 59 -9.62 24.15 -14.90
N LEU A 60 -9.77 23.02 -15.59
CA LEU A 60 -8.85 21.89 -15.51
C LEU A 60 -7.61 22.09 -16.40
N PRO A 61 -6.42 21.62 -15.99
CA PRO A 61 -5.25 21.46 -16.85
C PRO A 61 -5.54 20.62 -18.10
N GLU A 62 -4.79 20.88 -19.19
CA GLU A 62 -5.07 20.33 -20.53
C GLU A 62 -5.13 18.80 -20.62
N ARG A 63 -4.24 18.11 -19.88
CA ARG A 63 -4.27 16.64 -19.77
C ARG A 63 -5.58 16.14 -19.15
N GLN A 64 -6.06 16.83 -18.11
CA GLN A 64 -7.25 16.48 -17.35
C GLN A 64 -8.53 16.78 -18.15
N ALA A 65 -8.56 17.90 -18.87
CA ALA A 65 -9.64 18.22 -19.80
C ALA A 65 -9.76 17.18 -20.94
N THR A 66 -8.62 16.62 -21.38
CA THR A 66 -8.58 15.59 -22.43
C THR A 66 -9.21 14.27 -21.96
N ASP A 67 -9.02 13.88 -20.70
CA ASP A 67 -9.62 12.66 -20.15
C ASP A 67 -11.14 12.80 -19.98
N VAL A 68 -11.62 13.95 -19.50
CA VAL A 68 -13.05 14.26 -19.47
C VAL A 68 -13.65 14.24 -20.88
N TYR A 69 -12.92 14.74 -21.89
CA TYR A 69 -13.35 14.67 -23.29
C TYR A 69 -13.47 13.23 -23.81
N ARG A 70 -12.54 12.33 -23.44
CA ARG A 70 -12.63 10.91 -23.79
C ARG A 70 -13.85 10.25 -23.14
N SER A 71 -14.15 10.57 -21.89
CA SER A 71 -15.33 10.07 -21.19
C SER A 71 -16.64 10.60 -21.81
N ILE A 72 -16.67 11.85 -22.28
CA ILE A 72 -17.80 12.36 -23.08
C ILE A 72 -17.97 11.53 -24.36
N ARG A 73 -16.88 11.22 -25.07
CA ARG A 73 -16.94 10.40 -26.29
C ARG A 73 -17.37 8.95 -26.04
N ALA A 74 -17.06 8.41 -24.87
CA ALA A 74 -17.47 7.08 -24.45
C ALA A 74 -18.95 7.00 -23.99
N GLY A 75 -19.66 8.14 -23.93
CA GLY A 75 -21.10 8.18 -23.67
C GLY A 75 -21.50 8.20 -22.19
N PHE A 76 -20.59 8.64 -21.31
CA PHE A 76 -20.89 8.80 -19.89
C PHE A 76 -21.93 9.92 -19.64
N ASP A 77 -22.79 9.73 -18.64
CA ASP A 77 -23.83 10.70 -18.28
C ASP A 77 -23.25 12.00 -17.71
N VAL A 78 -23.91 13.13 -18.00
CA VAL A 78 -23.44 14.47 -17.62
C VAL A 78 -23.32 14.66 -16.11
N ARG A 79 -24.20 14.04 -15.31
CA ARG A 79 -24.14 14.16 -13.84
C ARG A 79 -23.01 13.32 -13.27
N THR A 80 -22.73 12.17 -13.87
CA THR A 80 -21.56 11.36 -13.55
C THR A 80 -20.27 12.12 -13.85
N LEU A 81 -20.15 12.72 -15.03
CA LEU A 81 -19.00 13.55 -15.42
C LEU A 81 -18.84 14.77 -14.51
N LEU A 82 -19.94 15.45 -14.16
CA LEU A 82 -19.92 16.60 -13.26
C LEU A 82 -19.45 16.21 -11.85
N ASN A 83 -19.93 15.07 -11.34
CA ASN A 83 -19.49 14.52 -10.05
C ASN A 83 -18.03 14.08 -10.09
N GLN A 84 -17.52 13.57 -11.22
CA GLN A 84 -16.10 13.27 -11.40
C GLN A 84 -15.26 14.54 -11.32
N VAL A 85 -15.70 15.62 -11.98
CA VAL A 85 -14.99 16.92 -11.95
C VAL A 85 -15.08 17.60 -10.57
N LYS A 86 -16.20 17.47 -9.85
CA LYS A 86 -16.40 18.08 -8.52
C LYS A 86 -15.86 17.24 -7.34
N GLY A 87 -15.92 15.91 -7.46
CA GLY A 87 -15.61 14.95 -6.38
C GLY A 87 -14.15 14.54 -6.26
N GLY A 88 -13.28 15.00 -7.17
CA GLY A 88 -11.91 14.52 -7.28
C GLY A 88 -11.88 13.16 -7.96
N ASP A 89 -11.61 13.18 -9.26
CA ASP A 89 -11.76 12.04 -10.16
C ASP A 89 -10.86 10.84 -9.79
N LEU A 90 -11.45 9.64 -9.94
CA LEU A 90 -10.86 8.30 -9.98
C LEU A 90 -9.63 8.26 -10.91
N VAL A 91 -9.74 8.89 -12.07
CA VAL A 91 -8.66 9.00 -13.06
C VAL A 91 -7.70 10.11 -12.67
N LEU A 92 -8.12 11.22 -12.08
CA LEU A 92 -7.19 12.28 -11.62
C LEU A 92 -6.27 11.83 -10.49
N GLN A 93 -6.79 11.07 -9.53
CA GLN A 93 -5.97 10.59 -8.42
C GLN A 93 -4.89 9.62 -8.88
N LEU A 94 -5.15 8.78 -9.89
CA LEU A 94 -4.18 7.84 -10.46
C LEU A 94 -3.39 8.39 -11.66
N ALA A 95 -3.91 9.38 -12.40
CA ALA A 95 -3.27 10.02 -13.57
C ALA A 95 -2.32 11.17 -13.19
N VAL A 96 -2.35 11.63 -11.93
CA VAL A 96 -1.19 12.32 -11.37
C VAL A 96 -0.08 11.28 -11.30
N ALA A 97 0.82 11.34 -12.27
CA ALA A 97 2.03 10.52 -12.25
C ALA A 97 2.76 10.82 -10.93
N PRO A 98 2.93 9.84 -10.03
CA PRO A 98 3.81 10.03 -8.88
C PRO A 98 5.21 10.40 -9.42
N GLU A 99 5.97 11.18 -8.65
CA GLU A 99 7.36 11.47 -9.03
C GLU A 99 8.13 10.14 -9.04
N THR A 100 8.40 9.64 -10.24
CA THR A 100 8.74 8.24 -10.54
C THR A 100 10.19 8.09 -10.99
N ARG A 101 11.04 9.09 -10.79
CA ARG A 101 12.46 9.00 -11.18
C ARG A 101 13.21 7.97 -10.33
N PHE A 102 13.12 6.72 -10.74
CA PHE A 102 14.03 5.64 -10.42
C PHE A 102 14.59 5.11 -11.73
N TRP A 103 15.92 5.17 -11.87
CA TRP A 103 16.63 4.58 -12.99
C TRP A 103 16.74 3.09 -12.71
N TYR A 104 15.83 2.28 -13.27
CA TYR A 104 15.99 0.89 -13.73
C TYR A 104 14.58 0.31 -13.98
N GLU A 105 14.10 0.37 -15.24
CA GLU A 105 12.77 -0.08 -15.69
C GLU A 105 12.75 -1.51 -16.28
N LEU A 106 13.89 -2.21 -16.25
CA LEU A 106 13.98 -3.66 -16.54
C LEU A 106 14.18 -4.40 -15.21
N PRO A 107 13.29 -5.33 -14.81
CA PRO A 107 12.55 -6.30 -15.64
C PRO A 107 11.03 -6.09 -15.78
N TYR A 108 10.43 -5.03 -15.22
CA TYR A 108 8.98 -4.99 -14.94
C TYR A 108 8.11 -4.24 -15.97
N HIS A 109 8.59 -4.04 -17.20
CA HIS A 109 7.77 -3.43 -18.26
C HIS A 109 6.83 -4.49 -18.88
N ALA A 110 5.51 -4.28 -18.77
CA ALA A 110 4.50 -5.19 -19.35
C ALA A 110 4.60 -5.26 -20.89
N GLU A 111 5.03 -4.17 -21.53
CA GLU A 111 5.18 -4.08 -22.98
C GLU A 111 6.65 -4.25 -23.39
N LEU A 112 7.22 -5.45 -23.26
CA LEU A 112 8.43 -5.78 -24.01
C LEU A 112 8.03 -5.90 -25.50
N PRO A 113 8.59 -5.10 -26.43
CA PRO A 113 8.32 -5.24 -27.86
C PRO A 113 8.48 -6.70 -28.32
N GLU A 114 7.61 -7.18 -29.21
CA GLU A 114 7.63 -8.57 -29.68
C GLU A 114 8.99 -9.00 -30.23
N SER A 115 9.72 -8.06 -30.85
CA SER A 115 11.08 -8.25 -31.35
C SER A 115 12.13 -8.49 -30.26
N LEU A 116 11.87 -8.07 -29.03
CA LEU A 116 12.72 -8.29 -27.86
C LEU A 116 12.27 -9.50 -27.03
N ARG A 117 11.12 -10.12 -27.35
CA ARG A 117 10.64 -11.37 -26.73
C ARG A 117 11.24 -12.61 -27.40
N GLN A 118 11.44 -12.53 -28.70
CA GLN A 118 12.04 -13.62 -29.49
C GLN A 118 13.56 -13.66 -29.26
N ASP A 119 14.10 -14.86 -29.07
CA ASP A 119 15.54 -15.14 -28.89
C ASP A 119 16.23 -14.22 -27.87
N ASN A 120 15.61 -14.02 -26.69
CA ASN A 120 16.14 -13.16 -25.65
C ASN A 120 16.79 -13.96 -24.51
N PRO A 121 18.14 -14.01 -24.41
CA PRO A 121 18.84 -14.77 -23.38
C PRO A 121 18.54 -14.31 -21.94
N TYR A 122 18.05 -13.08 -21.77
CA TYR A 122 17.65 -12.55 -20.47
C TYR A 122 16.34 -13.17 -19.98
N LEU A 123 15.39 -13.36 -20.89
CA LEU A 123 14.09 -13.97 -20.63
C LEU A 123 14.18 -15.48 -20.34
N ASP A 124 15.16 -16.15 -20.96
CA ASP A 124 15.45 -17.57 -20.73
C ASP A 124 16.35 -17.80 -19.50
N CYS A 125 16.73 -16.75 -18.78
CA CYS A 125 17.59 -16.87 -17.61
C CYS A 125 16.78 -17.24 -16.35
N LEU A 126 17.37 -18.09 -15.50
CA LEU A 126 16.80 -18.49 -14.22
C LEU A 126 16.48 -17.30 -13.30
N LEU A 127 17.19 -16.18 -13.45
CA LEU A 127 16.90 -14.92 -12.73
C LEU A 127 15.53 -14.38 -13.13
N TYR A 128 15.22 -14.33 -14.43
CA TYR A 128 13.90 -13.90 -14.90
C TYR A 128 12.83 -14.89 -14.47
N GLU A 129 13.08 -16.20 -14.57
CA GLU A 129 12.13 -17.24 -14.11
C GLU A 129 11.85 -17.17 -12.60
N ALA A 130 12.85 -16.86 -11.79
CA ALA A 130 12.75 -16.83 -10.33
C ALA A 130 12.23 -15.51 -9.76
N THR A 131 12.52 -14.38 -10.42
CA THR A 131 12.02 -13.05 -10.03
C THR A 131 10.65 -12.75 -10.62
N SER A 132 10.33 -13.39 -11.76
CA SER A 132 8.96 -13.50 -12.22
C SER A 132 8.23 -14.38 -11.22
N VAL A 133 7.46 -13.75 -10.34
CA VAL A 133 6.62 -14.43 -9.34
C VAL A 133 5.85 -15.59 -9.98
N MET A 134 5.57 -15.52 -11.29
CA MET A 134 5.32 -16.64 -12.20
C MET A 134 5.88 -16.36 -13.61
N PRO A 135 6.54 -17.31 -14.29
CA PRO A 135 6.92 -17.18 -15.70
C PRO A 135 5.66 -17.14 -16.59
N PRO A 136 5.62 -16.30 -17.63
CA PRO A 136 4.52 -16.30 -18.59
C PRO A 136 4.47 -17.60 -19.42
N ALA A 137 3.31 -17.99 -19.97
CA ALA A 137 3.11 -19.28 -20.63
C ALA A 137 4.01 -19.53 -21.86
N TRP A 138 4.57 -18.49 -22.48
CA TRP A 138 5.57 -18.67 -23.54
C TRP A 138 6.93 -19.15 -22.99
N ALA A 139 7.25 -18.88 -21.71
CA ALA A 139 8.44 -19.40 -21.04
C ALA A 139 8.31 -20.91 -20.71
N GLU A 140 7.11 -21.49 -20.80
CA GLU A 140 6.95 -22.96 -20.75
C GLU A 140 7.49 -23.66 -22.01
N SER A 141 7.62 -22.90 -23.12
CA SER A 141 8.09 -23.43 -24.41
C SER A 141 9.60 -23.30 -24.61
N SER A 142 10.26 -22.37 -23.93
CA SER A 142 11.72 -22.28 -23.87
C SER A 142 12.24 -23.04 -22.66
N SER A 143 12.55 -24.33 -22.84
CA SER A 143 13.39 -25.05 -21.88
C SER A 143 14.74 -24.34 -21.74
N PRO A 144 15.14 -23.85 -20.55
CA PRO A 144 16.49 -23.34 -20.34
C PRO A 144 17.43 -24.55 -20.16
N ALA A 145 17.66 -25.29 -21.25
CA ALA A 145 18.36 -26.57 -21.23
C ALA A 145 19.87 -26.45 -20.93
N SER A 146 20.44 -25.24 -20.84
CA SER A 146 21.88 -25.07 -20.59
C SER A 146 22.27 -24.37 -19.28
N ILE A 147 21.38 -23.57 -18.66
CA ILE A 147 21.68 -22.83 -17.41
C ILE A 147 21.03 -23.50 -16.18
N ALA A 148 19.87 -24.14 -16.33
CA ALA A 148 19.15 -24.82 -15.23
C ALA A 148 19.85 -26.09 -14.71
N SER A 149 20.86 -26.59 -15.43
CA SER A 149 21.68 -27.74 -15.05
C SER A 149 22.79 -27.41 -14.03
N ASN A 150 23.05 -26.13 -13.74
CA ASN A 150 24.03 -25.74 -12.73
C ASN A 150 23.39 -25.77 -11.32
N PRO A 151 23.80 -26.70 -10.43
CA PRO A 151 23.22 -26.87 -9.10
C PRO A 151 23.35 -25.61 -8.22
N GLU A 152 24.45 -24.87 -8.35
CA GLU A 152 24.71 -23.65 -7.59
C GLU A 152 23.71 -22.55 -7.97
N TYR A 153 23.44 -22.40 -9.27
CA TYR A 153 22.48 -21.42 -9.79
C TYR A 153 21.06 -21.74 -9.33
N ARG A 154 20.65 -23.00 -9.37
CA ARG A 154 19.34 -23.44 -8.87
C ARG A 154 19.19 -23.21 -7.36
N SER A 155 20.27 -23.37 -6.57
CA SER A 155 20.21 -23.14 -5.13
C SER A 155 19.95 -21.68 -4.75
N LEU A 156 20.44 -20.72 -5.54
CA LEU A 156 20.28 -19.29 -5.24
C LEU A 156 18.82 -18.82 -5.33
N TYR A 157 18.00 -19.49 -6.13
CA TYR A 157 16.64 -19.04 -6.47
C TYR A 157 15.52 -19.97 -5.97
N VAL A 158 15.84 -21.21 -5.60
CA VAL A 158 14.86 -22.20 -5.08
C VAL A 158 15.00 -22.40 -3.57
N GLN A 159 16.03 -21.82 -2.94
CA GLN A 159 16.21 -21.95 -1.50
C GLN A 159 15.10 -21.24 -0.72
N PRO A 160 14.56 -21.90 0.32
CA PRO A 160 13.52 -21.32 1.15
C PRO A 160 14.09 -20.14 1.96
N PHE A 161 13.24 -19.16 2.30
CA PHE A 161 13.65 -17.94 3.01
C PHE A 161 14.43 -18.20 4.31
N HIS A 162 14.16 -19.31 5.02
CA HIS A 162 14.90 -19.67 6.23
C HIS A 162 16.38 -20.04 5.99
N ALA A 163 16.78 -20.27 4.73
CA ALA A 163 18.18 -20.45 4.33
C ALA A 163 18.84 -19.13 3.89
N ALA A 164 18.07 -18.04 3.78
CA ALA A 164 18.61 -16.74 3.42
C ALA A 164 19.51 -16.20 4.53
N HIS A 165 20.57 -15.53 4.12
CA HIS A 165 21.53 -14.89 5.02
C HIS A 165 21.91 -13.51 4.46
N THR A 166 22.04 -12.53 5.34
CA THR A 166 22.42 -11.17 4.95
C THR A 166 23.92 -11.12 4.63
N ILE A 167 24.27 -10.81 3.39
CA ILE A 167 25.65 -10.53 2.99
C ILE A 167 25.81 -9.01 2.85
N ASP A 168 26.39 -8.37 3.86
CA ASP A 168 26.71 -6.94 3.84
C ASP A 168 28.11 -6.70 4.42
N PRO A 169 29.08 -6.20 3.62
CA PRO A 169 30.43 -5.95 4.09
C PRO A 169 30.51 -5.02 5.31
N ARG A 170 29.53 -4.12 5.47
CA ARG A 170 29.52 -3.18 6.60
C ARG A 170 29.12 -3.87 7.90
N ILE A 171 28.30 -4.91 7.84
CA ILE A 171 28.05 -5.79 9.00
C ILE A 171 29.33 -6.54 9.33
N ALA A 172 30.02 -7.12 8.35
CA ALA A 172 31.27 -7.84 8.59
C ALA A 172 32.36 -6.95 9.23
N ASN A 173 32.42 -5.68 8.85
CA ASN A 173 33.38 -4.70 9.37
C ASN A 173 32.95 -4.03 10.68
N ALA A 174 31.70 -4.18 11.11
CA ALA A 174 31.22 -3.60 12.35
C ALA A 174 31.91 -4.22 13.56
N LYS A 175 32.13 -3.40 14.59
CA LYS A 175 32.62 -3.84 15.91
C LYS A 175 31.63 -3.44 17.01
N PRO A 176 30.49 -4.16 17.14
CA PRO A 176 29.46 -3.81 18.11
C PRO A 176 29.95 -3.73 19.57
N SER A 177 31.00 -4.49 19.93
CA SER A 177 31.66 -4.45 21.25
C SER A 177 32.19 -3.08 21.65
N LEU A 178 32.43 -2.17 20.70
CA LEU A 178 32.83 -0.78 20.97
C LEU A 178 31.63 0.12 21.34
N TRP A 179 30.40 -0.37 21.14
CA TRP A 179 29.15 0.35 21.35
C TRP A 179 28.32 -0.19 22.53
N THR A 180 28.70 -1.34 23.10
CA THR A 180 27.98 -1.96 24.22
C THR A 180 28.94 -2.57 25.24
N SER A 181 28.55 -2.51 26.51
CA SER A 181 29.23 -3.17 27.63
C SER A 181 28.70 -4.58 27.92
N VAL A 182 27.65 -5.02 27.21
CA VAL A 182 26.91 -6.25 27.53
C VAL A 182 27.60 -7.52 27.03
N CYS A 183 28.16 -7.47 25.83
CA CYS A 183 28.76 -8.62 25.14
C CYS A 183 30.04 -8.18 24.42
N ALA A 184 31.10 -8.99 24.51
CA ALA A 184 32.37 -8.78 23.80
C ALA A 184 32.48 -9.59 22.50
N ASP A 185 31.51 -10.47 22.21
CA ASP A 185 31.51 -11.31 21.01
C ASP A 185 30.93 -10.55 19.80
N ASP A 186 31.81 -9.91 19.04
CA ASP A 186 31.45 -9.23 17.79
C ASP A 186 30.92 -10.20 16.72
N GLY A 187 31.30 -11.48 16.74
CA GLY A 187 30.76 -12.48 15.80
C GLY A 187 29.27 -12.69 16.03
N LEU A 188 28.91 -13.00 17.27
CA LEU A 188 27.52 -13.15 17.68
C LEU A 188 26.68 -11.89 17.41
N MET A 189 27.19 -10.70 17.75
CA MET A 189 26.44 -9.46 17.54
C MET A 189 26.29 -9.10 16.05
N ARG A 190 27.26 -9.46 15.19
CA ARG A 190 27.11 -9.31 13.74
C ARG A 190 26.07 -10.27 13.17
N ASP A 191 26.02 -11.51 13.66
CA ASP A 191 24.96 -12.46 13.30
C ASP A 191 23.58 -11.95 13.72
N LEU A 192 23.46 -11.39 14.92
CA LEU A 192 22.22 -10.76 15.39
C LEU A 192 21.79 -9.57 14.51
N LEU A 193 22.73 -8.69 14.14
CA LEU A 193 22.44 -7.59 13.22
C LEU A 193 22.00 -8.12 11.85
N ALA A 194 22.67 -9.16 11.33
CA ALA A 194 22.32 -9.79 10.05
C ALA A 194 20.89 -10.37 10.07
N ASP A 195 20.51 -11.05 11.15
CA ASP A 195 19.16 -11.58 11.36
C ASP A 195 18.12 -10.45 11.50
N PHE A 196 18.44 -9.39 12.26
CA PHE A 196 17.58 -8.20 12.38
C PHE A 196 17.31 -7.54 11.02
N PHE A 197 18.36 -7.32 10.21
CA PHE A 197 18.20 -6.71 8.88
C PHE A 197 17.45 -7.60 7.90
N LEU A 198 17.50 -8.92 8.08
CA LEU A 198 16.78 -9.87 7.24
C LEU A 198 15.29 -9.96 7.60
N CYS A 199 14.97 -10.00 8.89
CA CYS A 199 13.64 -10.38 9.37
C CYS A 199 12.79 -9.19 9.83
N GLU A 200 13.40 -8.21 10.50
CA GLU A 200 12.65 -7.21 11.28
C GLU A 200 12.84 -5.78 10.78
N TYR A 201 13.99 -5.47 10.16
CA TYR A 201 14.29 -4.12 9.74
C TYR A 201 13.25 -3.57 8.77
N ALA A 202 12.77 -4.36 7.81
CA ALA A 202 11.79 -3.86 6.86
C ALA A 202 10.44 -3.53 7.52
N PHE A 203 10.09 -4.25 8.60
CA PHE A 203 8.96 -3.89 9.45
C PHE A 203 9.31 -2.63 10.25
N THR A 204 10.35 -2.60 11.08
CA THR A 204 10.54 -1.43 11.96
C THR A 204 11.06 -0.18 11.26
N SER A 205 12.04 -0.31 10.36
CA SER A 205 12.63 0.74 9.52
C SER A 205 12.97 2.06 10.23
N ALA A 206 13.17 2.05 11.56
CA ALA A 206 13.29 3.25 12.40
C ALA A 206 14.47 4.16 12.02
N PHE A 207 15.50 3.61 11.40
CA PHE A 207 16.72 4.30 10.97
C PHE A 207 17.14 3.81 9.60
N GLN A 208 18.02 4.54 8.92
CA GLN A 208 18.53 4.13 7.60
C GLN A 208 19.72 3.18 7.79
N LYS A 209 19.59 1.95 7.29
CA LYS A 209 20.56 0.85 7.47
C LYS A 209 22.00 1.23 7.13
N ASP A 210 22.22 1.85 5.97
CA ASP A 210 23.56 2.13 5.47
C ASP A 210 24.29 3.14 6.36
N GLN A 211 23.62 4.25 6.71
CA GLN A 211 24.15 5.30 7.56
C GLN A 211 24.46 4.79 8.96
N PHE A 212 23.57 3.95 9.52
CA PHE A 212 23.79 3.29 10.81
C PHE A 212 25.03 2.41 10.80
N LEU A 213 25.17 1.51 9.81
CA LEU A 213 26.31 0.60 9.72
C LEU A 213 27.63 1.32 9.42
N GLU A 214 27.60 2.34 8.56
CA GLU A 214 28.75 3.18 8.26
C GLU A 214 29.25 3.94 9.48
N ASP A 215 28.33 4.47 10.29
CA ASP A 215 28.67 5.19 11.52
C ASP A 215 29.10 4.24 12.64
N MET A 216 28.48 3.07 12.74
CA MET A 216 28.92 2.01 13.64
C MET A 216 30.37 1.59 13.36
N ALA A 217 30.73 1.36 12.09
CA ALA A 217 32.06 0.95 11.69
C ALA A 217 33.10 2.09 11.84
N ALA A 218 32.68 3.34 11.58
CA ALA A 218 33.54 4.51 11.66
C ALA A 218 33.61 5.17 13.04
N LEU A 219 32.90 4.64 14.04
CA LEU A 219 32.77 5.23 15.38
C LEU A 219 32.26 6.68 15.35
N ARG A 220 31.35 6.98 14.42
CA ARG A 220 30.68 8.28 14.33
C ARG A 220 29.32 8.21 15.00
N THR A 221 28.92 9.28 15.65
CA THR A 221 27.72 9.31 16.49
C THR A 221 26.51 10.00 15.84
N GLU A 222 26.59 10.32 14.53
CA GLU A 222 25.53 11.06 13.83
C GLU A 222 24.29 10.18 13.62
N PHE A 223 24.47 8.94 13.14
CA PHE A 223 23.40 7.97 12.90
C PHE A 223 23.60 6.63 13.61
N CYS A 224 24.55 6.55 14.54
CA CYS A 224 24.77 5.40 15.41
C CYS A 224 25.04 5.88 16.84
N SER A 225 24.44 5.26 17.84
CA SER A 225 24.73 5.55 19.25
C SER A 225 24.70 4.26 20.05
N SER A 226 25.38 4.23 21.21
CA SER A 226 25.33 3.06 22.10
C SER A 226 23.89 2.72 22.49
N LEU A 227 23.06 3.73 22.72
CA LEU A 227 21.63 3.57 22.98
C LEU A 227 20.92 2.81 21.84
N LEU A 228 21.08 3.28 20.60
CA LEU A 228 20.46 2.68 19.43
C LEU A 228 20.98 1.26 19.17
N VAL A 229 22.29 1.03 19.32
CA VAL A 229 22.90 -0.29 19.14
C VAL A 229 22.35 -1.31 20.15
N ASN A 230 22.28 -0.94 21.44
CA ASN A 230 21.78 -1.86 22.46
C ASN A 230 20.31 -2.21 22.26
N VAL A 231 19.44 -1.25 21.91
CA VAL A 231 18.01 -1.56 21.70
C VAL A 231 17.79 -2.38 20.43
N VAL A 232 18.58 -2.15 19.36
CA VAL A 232 18.54 -2.97 18.14
C VAL A 232 19.02 -4.40 18.40
N LEU A 233 20.10 -4.59 19.17
CA LEU A 233 20.57 -5.92 19.55
C LEU A 233 19.58 -6.66 20.46
N ALA A 234 18.92 -5.95 21.39
CA ALA A 234 17.85 -6.52 22.20
C ALA A 234 16.70 -7.02 21.32
N TYR A 235 16.28 -6.20 20.34
CA TYR A 235 15.24 -6.57 19.39
C TYR A 235 15.66 -7.76 18.52
N ALA A 236 16.88 -7.75 18.01
CA ALA A 236 17.45 -8.87 17.25
C ALA A 236 17.39 -10.19 18.03
N CYS A 237 17.68 -10.16 19.35
CA CYS A 237 17.59 -11.34 20.21
C CYS A 237 16.17 -11.89 20.31
N ALA A 238 15.14 -11.03 20.31
CA ALA A 238 13.74 -11.44 20.38
C ALA A 238 13.30 -12.25 19.14
N CYS A 239 13.91 -11.96 17.99
CA CYS A 239 13.52 -12.54 16.70
C CYS A 239 14.49 -13.61 16.18
N CYS A 240 15.69 -13.70 16.76
CA CYS A 240 16.68 -14.72 16.39
C CYS A 240 16.22 -16.12 16.81
N SER A 241 16.00 -17.00 15.83
CA SER A 241 15.56 -18.38 16.07
C SER A 241 16.57 -19.23 16.85
N LYS A 242 17.86 -18.85 16.82
CA LYS A 242 18.96 -19.52 17.52
C LYS A 242 19.05 -19.16 19.01
N MET A 243 18.32 -18.14 19.45
CA MET A 243 18.31 -17.73 20.86
C MET A 243 17.33 -18.58 21.66
N ASP A 244 17.86 -19.26 22.68
CA ASP A 244 17.07 -19.96 23.68
C ASP A 244 16.29 -18.96 24.53
N ASN A 245 15.11 -19.35 25.00
CA ASN A 245 14.26 -18.56 25.91
C ASN A 245 13.96 -17.13 25.42
N ARG A 246 13.96 -16.89 24.10
CA ARG A 246 13.71 -15.56 23.50
C ARG A 246 12.36 -14.91 23.88
N ALA A 247 11.38 -15.72 24.34
CA ALA A 247 10.10 -15.23 24.84
C ALA A 247 10.17 -14.72 26.29
N GLU A 248 11.20 -15.10 27.05
CA GLU A 248 11.39 -14.72 28.46
C GLU A 248 12.04 -13.33 28.57
N TYR A 249 11.37 -12.30 28.07
CA TYR A 249 11.88 -10.92 28.11
C TYR A 249 12.17 -10.42 29.54
N TRP A 250 11.61 -11.07 30.56
CA TRP A 250 11.81 -10.78 31.98
C TRP A 250 13.04 -11.49 32.59
N ASN A 251 13.64 -12.45 31.89
CA ASN A 251 14.72 -13.27 32.43
C ASN A 251 16.08 -12.52 32.33
N PRO A 252 16.71 -12.16 33.47
CA PRO A 252 17.95 -11.38 33.48
C PRO A 252 19.16 -12.08 32.86
N HIS A 253 19.10 -13.40 32.69
CA HIS A 253 20.18 -14.19 32.11
C HIS A 253 20.16 -14.19 30.57
N THR A 254 19.05 -13.76 29.95
CA THR A 254 18.96 -13.67 28.48
C THR A 254 19.73 -12.46 27.95
N LEU A 255 20.30 -12.60 26.76
CA LEU A 255 20.95 -11.47 26.08
C LEU A 255 19.95 -10.36 25.75
N LEU A 256 18.72 -10.72 25.39
CA LEU A 256 17.61 -9.77 25.19
C LEU A 256 17.49 -8.84 26.40
N TYR A 257 17.29 -9.41 27.60
CA TYR A 257 17.13 -8.61 28.81
C TYR A 257 18.34 -7.72 29.05
N ARG A 258 19.56 -8.27 28.93
CA ARG A 258 20.79 -7.55 29.25
C ARG A 258 21.03 -6.36 28.30
N PHE A 259 20.87 -6.55 27.00
CA PHE A 259 20.94 -5.47 26.02
C PHE A 259 19.84 -4.42 26.27
N PHE A 260 18.62 -4.88 26.57
CA PHE A 260 17.50 -3.99 26.82
C PHE A 260 17.66 -3.18 28.12
N ALA A 261 18.21 -3.79 29.17
CA ALA A 261 18.52 -3.12 30.43
C ALA A 261 19.59 -2.04 30.24
N GLU A 262 20.64 -2.33 29.46
CA GLU A 262 21.66 -1.32 29.14
C GLU A 262 21.09 -0.20 28.26
N ALA A 263 20.26 -0.53 27.27
CA ALA A 263 19.56 0.48 26.48
C ALA A 263 18.69 1.38 27.38
N ARG A 264 17.96 0.82 28.35
CA ARG A 264 17.13 1.61 29.29
C ARG A 264 17.98 2.56 30.14
N ARG A 265 19.12 2.08 30.65
CA ARG A 265 20.07 2.90 31.41
C ARG A 265 20.60 4.06 30.57
N LEU A 266 20.92 3.81 29.30
CA LEU A 266 21.38 4.85 28.37
C LEU A 266 20.25 5.83 28.01
N TRP A 267 19.02 5.34 27.85
CA TRP A 267 17.85 6.19 27.61
C TRP A 267 17.65 7.19 28.74
N GLU A 268 17.73 6.76 30.00
CA GLU A 268 17.60 7.64 31.17
C GLU A 268 18.64 8.78 31.19
N LEU A 269 19.79 8.59 30.56
CA LEU A 269 20.86 9.60 30.46
C LEU A 269 20.68 10.54 29.26
N GLU A 270 20.10 10.06 28.17
CA GLU A 270 20.08 10.77 26.88
C GLU A 270 18.70 11.34 26.50
N ALA A 271 17.61 10.89 27.15
CA ALA A 271 16.23 11.15 26.75
C ALA A 271 15.78 12.62 26.78
N THR A 272 16.57 13.51 27.39
CA THR A 272 16.29 14.96 27.44
C THR A 272 16.94 15.73 26.28
N GLU A 273 17.96 15.15 25.65
CA GLU A 273 18.73 15.83 24.59
C GLU A 273 18.19 15.44 23.21
N PRO A 274 17.85 16.41 22.33
CA PRO A 274 17.35 16.12 21.00
C PRO A 274 18.47 15.56 20.12
N CYS A 275 18.49 14.23 19.97
CA CYS A 275 19.37 13.53 19.06
C CYS A 275 18.58 12.59 18.16
N ILE A 276 18.95 12.50 16.88
CA ILE A 276 18.23 11.66 15.91
C ILE A 276 18.28 10.19 16.33
N THR A 277 19.41 9.71 16.85
CA THR A 277 19.55 8.33 17.32
C THR A 277 18.67 8.04 18.54
N THR A 278 18.43 9.03 19.40
CA THR A 278 17.50 8.91 20.54
C THR A 278 16.06 8.80 20.05
N VAL A 279 15.67 9.62 19.07
CA VAL A 279 14.35 9.52 18.42
C VAL A 279 14.15 8.12 17.83
N GLN A 280 15.12 7.65 17.04
CA GLN A 280 15.09 6.32 16.42
C GLN A 280 15.05 5.19 17.46
N ALA A 281 15.85 5.29 18.52
CA ALA A 281 15.87 4.30 19.60
C ALA A 281 14.53 4.20 20.33
N GLY A 282 13.83 5.32 20.57
CA GLY A 282 12.54 5.29 21.26
C GLY A 282 11.43 4.65 20.44
N VAL A 283 11.53 4.72 19.11
CA VAL A 283 10.67 3.92 18.23
C VAL A 283 10.96 2.43 18.41
N VAL A 284 12.23 2.02 18.35
CA VAL A 284 12.60 0.60 18.54
C VAL A 284 12.21 0.10 19.94
N PHE A 285 12.34 0.93 20.98
CA PHE A 285 11.83 0.62 22.33
C PHE A 285 10.34 0.30 22.32
N ASN A 286 9.55 1.16 21.69
CA ASN A 286 8.11 0.93 21.58
C ASN A 286 7.82 -0.43 20.93
N VAL A 287 8.52 -0.77 19.84
CA VAL A 287 8.36 -2.06 19.16
C VAL A 287 8.69 -3.23 20.07
N VAL A 288 9.85 -3.21 20.73
CA VAL A 288 10.27 -4.31 21.63
C VAL A 288 9.26 -4.48 22.76
N TYR A 289 8.80 -3.40 23.37
CA TYR A 289 7.78 -3.46 24.42
C TYR A 289 6.43 -4.01 23.90
N ASN A 290 5.99 -3.63 22.70
CA ASN A 290 4.78 -4.17 22.09
C ASN A 290 4.89 -5.69 21.85
N LEU A 291 6.05 -6.17 21.39
CA LEU A 291 6.31 -7.61 21.20
C LEU A 291 6.29 -8.38 22.53
N CYS A 292 6.63 -7.72 23.62
CA CYS A 292 6.58 -8.28 24.97
C CYS A 292 5.20 -8.13 25.64
N GLY A 293 4.21 -7.53 24.99
CA GLY A 293 2.90 -7.26 25.57
C GLY A 293 2.90 -6.18 26.67
N LEU A 294 3.85 -5.24 26.61
CA LEU A 294 4.06 -4.15 27.57
C LEU A 294 3.88 -2.78 26.89
N ASP A 295 2.84 -2.67 26.07
CA ASP A 295 2.55 -1.52 25.22
C ASP A 295 2.37 -0.20 25.99
N GLU A 296 1.77 -0.23 27.18
CA GLU A 296 1.65 0.96 28.05
C GLU A 296 3.02 1.55 28.42
N ILE A 297 4.00 0.69 28.71
CA ILE A 297 5.38 1.10 29.03
C ILE A 297 6.06 1.60 27.75
N GLY A 298 5.91 0.86 26.65
CA GLY A 298 6.46 1.21 25.34
C GLY A 298 5.96 2.56 24.82
N GLN A 299 4.72 2.96 25.15
CA GLN A 299 4.13 4.20 24.67
C GLN A 299 4.89 5.45 25.16
N VAL A 300 5.47 5.40 26.36
CA VAL A 300 6.22 6.52 26.93
C VAL A 300 7.44 6.88 26.07
N TYR A 301 8.17 5.86 25.60
CA TYR A 301 9.32 6.02 24.71
C TYR A 301 8.91 6.65 23.37
N ARG A 302 7.80 6.19 22.80
CA ARG A 302 7.21 6.72 21.56
C ARG A 302 6.85 8.20 21.69
N ILE A 303 6.12 8.56 22.74
CA ILE A 303 5.70 9.96 22.98
C ILE A 303 6.92 10.88 23.12
N ASN A 304 7.94 10.45 23.88
CA ASN A 304 9.15 11.23 24.03
C ASN A 304 9.93 11.36 22.70
N SER A 305 10.03 10.28 21.90
CA SER A 305 10.62 10.34 20.56
C SER A 305 9.96 11.39 19.67
N ILE A 306 8.63 11.49 19.70
CA ILE A 306 7.90 12.51 18.93
C ILE A 306 8.23 13.92 19.44
N ALA A 307 8.28 14.11 20.77
CA ALA A 307 8.65 15.40 21.37
C ALA A 307 10.06 15.83 20.94
N LEU A 308 11.03 14.91 20.97
CA LEU A 308 12.40 15.16 20.50
C LEU A 308 12.45 15.42 18.98
N ALA A 309 11.65 14.73 18.18
CA ALA A 309 11.54 14.95 16.74
C ALA A 309 11.04 16.36 16.39
N TYR A 310 10.07 16.88 17.16
CA TYR A 310 9.62 18.27 17.03
C TYR A 310 10.71 19.27 17.42
N GLN A 311 11.47 19.01 18.49
CA GLN A 311 12.60 19.87 18.89
C GLN A 311 13.71 19.88 17.83
N LEU A 312 13.92 18.75 17.14
CA LEU A 312 14.82 18.62 15.98
C LEU A 312 14.25 19.22 14.69
N ARG A 313 13.02 19.74 14.71
CA ARG A 313 12.30 20.28 13.54
C ARG A 313 12.23 19.31 12.37
N LEU A 314 12.12 18.01 12.64
CA LEU A 314 12.08 16.97 11.60
C LEU A 314 10.88 17.09 10.66
N PHE A 315 9.81 17.74 11.12
CA PHE A 315 8.57 17.93 10.34
C PHE A 315 8.48 19.30 9.64
N GLU A 316 9.53 20.12 9.72
CA GLU A 316 9.67 21.36 8.96
C GLU A 316 10.50 21.11 7.68
N PRO A 317 10.51 22.03 6.69
CA PRO A 317 11.40 21.90 5.53
C PRO A 317 12.88 21.79 5.94
N ILE A 318 13.52 20.66 5.60
CA ILE A 318 14.90 20.35 5.98
C ILE A 318 15.89 20.93 4.94
N PHE A 319 16.63 21.96 5.35
CA PHE A 319 17.62 22.69 4.52
C PHE A 319 19.07 22.42 4.94
N ASP A 320 19.41 21.20 5.38
CA ASP A 320 20.79 20.88 5.73
C ASP A 320 21.71 20.91 4.49
N ALA A 321 22.83 21.62 4.60
CA ALA A 321 23.83 21.71 3.53
C ALA A 321 24.56 20.39 3.28
N ASN A 322 24.68 19.53 4.31
CA ASN A 322 25.19 18.18 4.17
C ASN A 322 24.08 17.25 3.69
N ASP A 323 24.21 16.75 2.45
CA ASP A 323 23.24 15.84 1.85
C ASP A 323 23.03 14.56 2.67
N ARG A 324 24.08 14.03 3.32
CA ARG A 324 23.99 12.84 4.15
C ARG A 324 23.09 13.08 5.37
N THR A 325 23.35 14.17 6.09
CA THR A 325 22.55 14.60 7.25
C THR A 325 21.10 14.83 6.85
N ARG A 326 20.91 15.55 5.74
CA ARG A 326 19.59 15.84 5.16
C ARG A 326 18.80 14.57 4.88
N ARG A 327 19.41 13.60 4.20
CA ARG A 327 18.75 12.31 3.88
C ARG A 327 18.37 11.53 5.12
N GLY A 328 19.24 11.47 6.14
CA GLY A 328 18.94 10.75 7.37
C GLY A 328 17.81 11.38 8.19
N LYS A 329 17.74 12.72 8.24
CA LYS A 329 16.62 13.44 8.85
C LYS A 329 15.31 13.25 8.08
N ILE A 330 15.33 13.37 6.75
CA ILE A 330 14.15 13.12 5.89
C ILE A 330 13.65 11.70 6.09
N TYR A 331 14.55 10.71 6.10
CA TYR A 331 14.21 9.31 6.32
C TYR A 331 13.53 9.10 7.68
N THR A 332 14.12 9.65 8.75
CA THR A 332 13.57 9.53 10.11
C THR A 332 12.21 10.22 10.24
N ALA A 333 12.06 11.43 9.69
CA ALA A 333 10.79 12.14 9.66
C ALA A 333 9.70 11.34 8.94
N TRP A 334 10.05 10.75 7.79
CA TRP A 334 9.14 9.96 6.98
C TRP A 334 8.70 8.67 7.67
N MET A 335 9.65 7.98 8.29
CA MET A 335 9.39 6.78 9.07
C MET A 335 8.40 7.09 10.20
N LEU A 336 8.68 8.14 10.97
CA LEU A 336 7.82 8.56 12.08
C LEU A 336 6.42 8.91 11.59
N PHE A 337 6.30 9.64 10.49
CA PHE A 337 5.00 9.94 9.88
C PHE A 337 4.24 8.66 9.49
N SER A 338 4.91 7.71 8.84
CA SER A 338 4.29 6.48 8.38
C SER A 338 3.76 5.65 9.55
N TRP A 339 4.57 5.53 10.61
CA TRP A 339 4.19 4.86 11.85
C TRP A 339 3.06 5.56 12.60
N GLU A 340 3.18 6.87 12.81
CA GLU A 340 2.26 7.65 13.65
C GLU A 340 0.93 7.97 12.95
N ALA A 341 0.92 8.07 11.61
CA ALA A 341 -0.29 8.46 10.88
C ALA A 341 -1.04 7.24 10.33
N MET A 342 -0.37 6.39 9.54
CA MET A 342 -1.05 5.31 8.80
C MET A 342 -1.41 4.15 9.72
N TYR A 343 -0.45 3.69 10.52
CA TYR A 343 -0.69 2.55 11.41
C TYR A 343 -1.61 2.91 12.59
N TYR A 344 -1.52 4.13 13.11
CA TYR A 344 -2.41 4.63 14.17
C TYR A 344 -3.89 4.52 13.81
N HIS A 345 -4.29 5.06 12.66
CA HIS A 345 -5.70 5.00 12.24
C HIS A 345 -6.15 3.57 11.94
N HIS A 346 -5.25 2.74 11.39
CA HIS A 346 -5.54 1.31 11.24
C HIS A 346 -5.79 0.62 12.59
N LEU A 347 -4.95 0.85 13.60
CA LEU A 347 -5.11 0.30 14.95
C LEU A 347 -6.43 0.76 15.59
N LEU A 348 -6.77 2.05 15.49
CA LEU A 348 -8.03 2.56 16.01
C LEU A 348 -9.24 1.86 15.38
N LEU A 349 -9.22 1.60 14.07
CA LEU A 349 -10.27 0.84 13.42
C LEU A 349 -10.33 -0.60 13.97
N THR A 350 -9.20 -1.28 14.06
CA THR A 350 -9.12 -2.67 14.56
C THR A 350 -9.63 -2.80 16.01
N ILE A 351 -9.37 -1.81 16.87
CA ILE A 351 -9.77 -1.83 18.29
C ILE A 351 -11.23 -1.41 18.48
N PHE A 352 -11.69 -0.35 17.80
CA PHE A 352 -12.99 0.26 18.09
C PHE A 352 -14.13 -0.23 17.20
N GLU A 353 -13.86 -0.78 16.01
CA GLU A 353 -14.93 -1.35 15.18
C GLU A 353 -15.70 -2.53 15.83
N PRO A 354 -15.07 -3.46 16.57
CA PRO A 354 -15.79 -4.48 17.33
C PRO A 354 -16.70 -3.90 18.41
N LEU A 355 -16.46 -2.65 18.83
CA LEU A 355 -17.17 -1.99 19.92
C LEU A 355 -18.32 -1.10 19.42
N LEU A 356 -18.63 -1.08 18.12
CA LEU A 356 -19.67 -0.21 17.55
C LEU A 356 -21.08 -0.46 18.10
N ASP A 357 -21.37 -1.71 18.46
CA ASP A 357 -22.67 -2.09 19.01
C ASP A 357 -22.68 -2.06 20.56
N SER A 358 -21.55 -1.74 21.19
CA SER A 358 -21.41 -1.73 22.65
C SER A 358 -21.99 -0.44 23.24
N PRO A 359 -22.91 -0.52 24.23
CA PRO A 359 -23.43 0.67 24.90
C PRO A 359 -22.32 1.32 25.73
N THR A 360 -22.06 2.61 25.50
CA THR A 360 -21.05 3.36 26.25
C THR A 360 -21.49 4.81 26.42
N SER A 361 -21.18 5.38 27.58
CA SER A 361 -21.34 6.81 27.89
C SER A 361 -20.05 7.60 27.67
N ASN A 362 -18.96 6.95 27.28
CA ASN A 362 -17.65 7.60 27.11
C ASN A 362 -17.61 8.37 25.78
N GLU A 363 -17.04 9.58 25.82
CA GLU A 363 -16.80 10.42 24.65
C GLU A 363 -15.29 10.57 24.38
N PRO A 364 -14.84 10.52 23.11
CA PRO A 364 -15.63 10.29 21.90
C PRO A 364 -16.18 8.85 21.81
N SER A 365 -17.41 8.69 21.31
CA SER A 365 -18.01 7.36 21.13
C SER A 365 -17.23 6.51 20.10
N PRO A 366 -17.28 5.15 20.17
CA PRO A 366 -16.63 4.28 19.18
C PRO A 366 -17.01 4.59 17.73
N GLN A 367 -18.26 4.98 17.48
CA GLN A 367 -18.74 5.39 16.15
C GLN A 367 -18.03 6.67 15.66
N LYS A 368 -17.82 7.66 16.55
CA LYS A 368 -17.08 8.88 16.21
C LYS A 368 -15.61 8.59 15.95
N ILE A 369 -14.98 7.76 16.80
CA ILE A 369 -13.56 7.39 16.66
C ILE A 369 -13.31 6.66 15.33
N THR A 370 -14.13 5.66 15.02
CA THR A 370 -14.00 4.86 13.80
C THR A 370 -14.30 5.68 12.55
N ALA A 371 -15.35 6.52 12.56
CA ALA A 371 -15.67 7.38 11.42
C ALA A 371 -14.55 8.41 11.15
N GLU A 372 -13.97 9.01 12.19
CA GLU A 372 -12.84 9.93 12.02
C GLU A 372 -11.60 9.20 11.50
N SER A 373 -11.26 8.05 12.09
CA SER A 373 -10.08 7.27 11.68
C SER A 373 -10.19 6.78 10.25
N ASP A 374 -11.37 6.34 9.82
CA ASP A 374 -11.62 5.90 8.45
C ASP A 374 -11.41 7.06 7.45
N ARG A 375 -11.99 8.24 7.73
CA ARG A 375 -11.81 9.44 6.92
C ARG A 375 -10.34 9.86 6.81
N ARG A 376 -9.60 9.81 7.93
CA ARG A 376 -8.18 10.16 7.97
C ARG A 376 -7.34 9.16 7.20
N LEU A 377 -7.57 7.87 7.39
CA LEU A 377 -6.84 6.82 6.69
C LEU A 377 -7.04 6.91 5.17
N GLN A 378 -8.28 7.13 4.72
CA GLN A 378 -8.60 7.36 3.31
C GLN A 378 -7.91 8.61 2.73
N THR A 379 -7.73 9.65 3.53
CA THR A 379 -6.99 10.86 3.14
C THR A 379 -5.49 10.57 3.05
N LEU A 380 -4.95 9.83 4.01
CA LEU A 380 -3.54 9.45 4.06
C LEU A 380 -3.15 8.58 2.85
N PHE A 381 -3.98 7.63 2.43
CA PHE A 381 -3.69 6.85 1.21
C PHE A 381 -3.57 7.72 -0.04
N ARG A 382 -4.42 8.72 -0.19
CA ARG A 382 -4.37 9.65 -1.33
C ARG A 382 -3.12 10.50 -1.31
N LEU A 383 -2.77 11.06 -0.15
CA LEU A 383 -1.54 11.84 0.02
C LEU A 383 -0.29 10.97 -0.24
N TYR A 384 -0.30 9.75 0.28
CA TYR A 384 0.77 8.79 0.08
C TYR A 384 0.95 8.48 -1.41
N TYR A 385 -0.13 8.08 -2.10
CA TYR A 385 -0.09 7.76 -3.52
C TYR A 385 0.41 8.93 -4.37
N LEU A 386 -0.13 10.14 -4.15
CA LEU A 386 0.25 11.33 -4.92
C LEU A 386 1.73 11.67 -4.77
N ARG A 387 2.35 11.33 -3.64
CA ARG A 387 3.74 11.67 -3.36
C ARG A 387 4.74 10.57 -3.71
N HIS A 388 4.33 9.30 -3.59
CA HIS A 388 5.25 8.16 -3.65
C HIS A 388 4.85 7.09 -4.67
N GLY A 389 3.60 7.10 -5.12
CA GLY A 389 3.01 5.95 -5.80
C GLY A 389 2.99 4.72 -4.88
N TYR A 390 2.91 3.53 -5.48
CA TYR A 390 2.95 2.25 -4.76
C TYR A 390 4.04 1.29 -5.26
N GLU A 391 4.97 1.75 -6.11
CA GLU A 391 6.01 0.89 -6.70
C GLU A 391 7.06 0.44 -5.68
N ALA A 392 7.45 1.32 -4.76
CA ALA A 392 8.37 0.98 -3.69
C ALA A 392 7.71 0.05 -2.69
N MET A 393 8.41 -1.00 -2.28
CA MET A 393 7.94 -1.92 -1.23
C MET A 393 7.64 -1.16 0.07
N ASP A 394 6.45 -1.35 0.61
CA ASP A 394 6.05 -0.79 1.91
C ASP A 394 5.22 -1.82 2.70
N PHE A 395 5.79 -2.30 3.81
CA PHE A 395 5.14 -3.30 4.67
C PHE A 395 3.96 -2.74 5.48
N PHE A 396 3.94 -1.44 5.76
CA PHE A 396 2.90 -0.82 6.60
C PHE A 396 1.62 -0.55 5.87
N ILE A 397 1.69 -0.41 4.55
CA ILE A 397 0.52 -0.02 3.77
C ILE A 397 -0.34 -1.22 3.38
N VAL A 398 0.23 -2.41 3.19
CA VAL A 398 -0.48 -3.61 2.69
C VAL A 398 -1.69 -3.98 3.53
N ILE A 399 -1.54 -4.07 4.85
CA ILE A 399 -2.65 -4.44 5.75
C ILE A 399 -3.75 -3.36 5.75
N PRO A 400 -3.46 -2.07 5.97
CA PRO A 400 -4.44 -1.00 5.84
C PRO A 400 -5.16 -0.95 4.49
N LEU A 401 -4.44 -1.10 3.36
CA LEU A 401 -5.04 -1.11 2.02
C LEU A 401 -6.06 -2.23 1.88
N MET A 402 -5.73 -3.42 2.38
CA MET A 402 -6.63 -4.56 2.32
C MET A 402 -7.87 -4.36 3.21
N PHE A 403 -7.70 -3.90 4.45
CA PHE A 403 -8.85 -3.63 5.33
C PHE A 403 -9.80 -2.61 4.71
N THR A 404 -9.26 -1.52 4.16
CA THR A 404 -10.06 -0.51 3.47
C THR A 404 -10.71 -1.07 2.20
N SER A 405 -10.03 -1.96 1.46
CA SER A 405 -10.60 -2.64 0.30
C SER A 405 -11.84 -3.46 0.68
N VAL A 406 -11.72 -4.30 1.73
CA VAL A 406 -12.82 -5.12 2.23
C VAL A 406 -13.99 -4.27 2.71
N LYS A 407 -13.72 -3.18 3.46
CA LYS A 407 -14.76 -2.25 3.90
C LYS A 407 -15.48 -1.59 2.74
N CYS A 408 -14.76 -1.17 1.70
CA CYS A 408 -15.37 -0.61 0.49
C CYS A 408 -16.25 -1.66 -0.21
N LEU A 409 -15.78 -2.90 -0.36
CA LEU A 409 -16.56 -3.99 -0.96
C LEU A 409 -17.86 -4.26 -0.17
N ASP A 410 -17.76 -4.40 1.16
CA ASP A 410 -18.92 -4.62 2.03
C ASP A 410 -19.94 -3.48 1.93
N ALA A 411 -19.47 -2.24 1.84
CA ALA A 411 -20.34 -1.07 1.68
C ALA A 411 -20.99 -1.02 0.29
N ILE A 412 -20.24 -1.36 -0.75
CA ILE A 412 -20.71 -1.41 -2.14
C ILE A 412 -21.79 -2.49 -2.34
N ASP A 413 -21.63 -3.64 -1.70
CA ASP A 413 -22.58 -4.77 -1.75
C ASP A 413 -23.93 -4.41 -1.11
N ARG A 414 -23.98 -3.40 -0.23
CA ARG A 414 -25.21 -2.85 0.35
C ARG A 414 -25.95 -1.88 -0.58
N THR A 415 -25.47 -1.68 -1.81
CA THR A 415 -26.08 -0.83 -2.83
C THR A 415 -26.35 0.61 -2.35
N PRO A 416 -25.30 1.36 -1.98
CA PRO A 416 -25.45 2.73 -1.48
C PRO A 416 -25.93 3.68 -2.58
N PRO A 417 -26.42 4.88 -2.23
CA PRO A 417 -26.81 5.90 -3.20
C PRO A 417 -25.68 6.22 -4.19
N PRO A 418 -26.00 6.64 -5.44
CA PRO A 418 -25.00 6.90 -6.47
C PRO A 418 -23.78 7.77 -6.06
N PRO A 419 -23.92 8.90 -5.34
CA PRO A 419 -22.75 9.71 -4.97
C PRO A 419 -21.82 9.02 -3.98
N GLU A 420 -22.37 8.23 -3.06
CA GLU A 420 -21.60 7.45 -2.08
C GLU A 420 -20.94 6.25 -2.77
N LEU A 421 -21.66 5.59 -3.68
CA LEU A 421 -21.13 4.49 -4.48
C LEU A 421 -19.87 4.90 -5.27
N GLU A 422 -19.90 6.07 -5.92
CA GLU A 422 -18.74 6.56 -6.67
C GLU A 422 -17.55 6.89 -5.75
N THR A 423 -17.81 7.42 -4.55
CA THR A 423 -16.75 7.66 -3.56
C THR A 423 -16.10 6.36 -3.09
N LEU A 424 -16.92 5.33 -2.82
CA LEU A 424 -16.44 4.01 -2.42
C LEU A 424 -15.65 3.31 -3.53
N ARG A 425 -16.10 3.42 -4.78
CA ARG A 425 -15.37 2.93 -5.97
C ARG A 425 -14.02 3.61 -6.10
N ALA A 426 -13.97 4.92 -5.91
CA ALA A 426 -12.73 5.68 -5.96
C ALA A 426 -11.71 5.21 -4.91
N THR A 427 -12.16 5.06 -3.66
CA THR A 427 -11.30 4.53 -2.61
C THR A 427 -10.87 3.09 -2.93
N LEU A 428 -11.80 2.21 -3.32
CA LEU A 428 -11.53 0.80 -3.64
C LEU A 428 -10.48 0.65 -4.73
N VAL A 429 -10.62 1.38 -5.84
CA VAL A 429 -9.67 1.31 -6.95
C VAL A 429 -8.29 1.79 -6.52
N LEU A 430 -8.20 2.90 -5.79
CA LEU A 430 -6.92 3.39 -5.26
C LEU A 430 -6.23 2.33 -4.40
N VAL A 431 -6.95 1.74 -3.44
CA VAL A 431 -6.33 0.80 -2.50
C VAL A 431 -6.03 -0.56 -3.14
N ALA A 432 -6.87 -1.01 -4.08
CA ALA A 432 -6.66 -2.23 -4.83
C ALA A 432 -5.50 -2.11 -5.83
N SER A 433 -5.31 -0.94 -6.45
CA SER A 433 -4.11 -0.64 -7.24
C SER A 433 -2.85 -0.68 -6.38
N GLY A 434 -2.91 -0.21 -5.13
CA GLY A 434 -1.80 -0.35 -4.19
C GLY A 434 -1.46 -1.80 -3.88
N LEU A 435 -2.46 -2.63 -3.59
CA LEU A 435 -2.26 -4.08 -3.42
C LEU A 435 -1.69 -4.72 -4.68
N TYR A 436 -2.20 -4.32 -5.85
CA TYR A 436 -1.72 -4.79 -7.15
C TYR A 436 -0.24 -4.48 -7.33
N THR A 437 0.20 -3.26 -7.04
CA THR A 437 1.61 -2.92 -7.22
C THR A 437 2.49 -3.61 -6.17
N GLN A 438 2.06 -3.64 -4.90
CA GLN A 438 2.79 -4.30 -3.81
C GLN A 438 2.93 -5.81 -3.99
N ARG A 439 2.08 -6.45 -4.79
CA ARG A 439 2.17 -7.90 -5.09
C ARG A 439 3.50 -8.30 -5.73
N LYS A 440 4.15 -7.38 -6.45
CA LYS A 440 5.48 -7.58 -7.04
C LYS A 440 6.56 -7.78 -5.97
N ASN A 441 6.34 -7.20 -4.79
CA ASN A 441 7.33 -7.14 -3.71
C ASN A 441 7.00 -8.12 -2.57
N HIS A 442 5.74 -8.50 -2.39
CA HIS A 442 5.30 -9.22 -1.21
C HIS A 442 4.24 -10.30 -1.51
N TYR A 443 4.54 -11.55 -1.13
CA TYR A 443 3.64 -12.69 -1.33
C TYR A 443 2.26 -12.50 -0.68
N LEU A 444 2.19 -11.91 0.52
CA LEU A 444 0.91 -11.63 1.16
C LEU A 444 0.09 -10.63 0.34
N ALA A 445 0.72 -9.60 -0.24
CA ALA A 445 0.02 -8.62 -1.06
C ALA A 445 -0.62 -9.26 -2.31
N GLU A 446 0.06 -10.24 -2.94
CA GLU A 446 -0.50 -11.04 -4.04
C GLU A 446 -1.75 -11.82 -3.60
N VAL A 447 -1.68 -12.53 -2.47
CA VAL A 447 -2.83 -13.29 -1.97
C VAL A 447 -3.99 -12.36 -1.62
N LEU A 448 -3.72 -11.25 -0.93
CA LEU A 448 -4.75 -10.28 -0.53
C LEU A 448 -5.37 -9.58 -1.74
N TYR A 449 -4.57 -9.23 -2.75
CA TYR A 449 -5.05 -8.66 -4.01
C TYR A 449 -6.05 -9.61 -4.68
N ARG A 450 -5.72 -10.91 -4.80
CA ARG A 450 -6.62 -11.90 -5.40
C ARG A 450 -7.93 -12.04 -4.64
N VAL A 451 -7.89 -12.02 -3.31
CA VAL A 451 -9.10 -12.07 -2.47
C VAL A 451 -9.98 -10.85 -2.74
N VAL A 452 -9.40 -9.64 -2.79
CA VAL A 452 -10.11 -8.40 -3.11
C VAL A 452 -10.69 -8.45 -4.53
N ARG A 453 -9.89 -8.85 -5.52
CA ARG A 453 -10.27 -8.97 -6.93
C ARG A 453 -11.41 -9.96 -7.14
N ALA A 454 -11.40 -11.10 -6.46
CA ALA A 454 -12.43 -12.14 -6.57
C ALA A 454 -13.79 -11.69 -5.96
N ARG A 455 -13.77 -10.70 -5.07
CA ARG A 455 -14.97 -10.12 -4.45
C ARG A 455 -15.56 -8.93 -5.23
N MET A 456 -14.82 -8.36 -6.18
CA MET A 456 -15.31 -7.25 -6.99
C MET A 456 -16.43 -7.69 -7.93
N ARG A 457 -17.45 -6.85 -8.09
CA ARG A 457 -18.45 -7.04 -9.15
C ARG A 457 -17.83 -6.64 -10.50
N PRO A 458 -18.42 -7.05 -11.64
CA PRO A 458 -17.84 -6.78 -12.96
C PRO A 458 -17.55 -5.30 -13.22
N GLN A 459 -18.38 -4.39 -12.70
CA GLN A 459 -18.19 -2.95 -12.88
C GLN A 459 -16.93 -2.44 -12.16
N GLU A 460 -16.73 -2.83 -10.90
CA GLU A 460 -15.54 -2.43 -10.12
C GLU A 460 -14.26 -3.07 -10.68
N ALA A 461 -14.35 -4.30 -11.16
CA ALA A 461 -13.26 -5.00 -11.84
C ALA A 461 -12.77 -4.24 -13.09
N GLU A 462 -13.70 -3.81 -13.95
CA GLU A 462 -13.36 -3.02 -15.14
C GLU A 462 -12.76 -1.67 -14.79
N LEU A 463 -13.27 -0.98 -13.76
CA LEU A 463 -12.70 0.28 -13.30
C LEU A 463 -11.26 0.11 -12.81
N LEU A 464 -10.99 -0.94 -12.04
CA LEU A 464 -9.63 -1.26 -11.60
C LEU A 464 -8.70 -1.54 -12.79
N LYS A 465 -9.18 -2.33 -13.76
CA LYS A 465 -8.44 -2.66 -14.97
C LYS A 465 -8.02 -1.41 -15.75
N MET A 466 -8.99 -0.51 -16.00
CA MET A 466 -8.74 0.76 -16.69
C MET A 466 -7.76 1.64 -15.94
N ALA A 467 -7.84 1.67 -14.61
CA ALA A 467 -7.08 2.60 -13.78
C ALA A 467 -5.64 2.12 -13.50
N ALA A 468 -5.42 0.81 -13.37
CA ALA A 468 -4.11 0.21 -13.13
C ALA A 468 -3.39 -0.22 -14.43
N GLY A 469 -4.00 -0.02 -15.61
CA GLY A 469 -3.41 -0.41 -16.89
C GLY A 469 -3.21 -1.93 -17.01
N LEU A 470 -4.17 -2.71 -16.51
CA LEU A 470 -4.04 -4.17 -16.40
C LEU A 470 -4.40 -4.85 -17.73
N ASP A 471 -3.45 -5.54 -18.36
CA ASP A 471 -3.73 -6.45 -19.47
C ASP A 471 -4.23 -7.82 -18.95
N GLU A 472 -5.36 -8.28 -19.49
CA GLU A 472 -6.06 -9.51 -19.08
C GLU A 472 -5.23 -10.78 -19.23
N GLU A 473 -4.30 -10.81 -20.19
CA GLU A 473 -3.51 -12.01 -20.52
C GLU A 473 -2.51 -12.38 -19.41
N GLY A 474 -2.10 -11.41 -18.58
CA GLY A 474 -1.20 -11.65 -17.45
C GLY A 474 -1.88 -12.13 -16.17
N GLU A 475 -3.17 -11.81 -15.95
CA GLU A 475 -3.91 -12.20 -14.74
C GLU A 475 -4.15 -13.72 -14.65
N GLN A 476 -4.34 -14.40 -15.80
CA GLN A 476 -4.69 -15.82 -15.84
C GLN A 476 -3.50 -16.78 -15.63
N GLN A 477 -2.26 -16.33 -15.82
CA GLN A 477 -1.07 -17.20 -15.78
C GLN A 477 -0.41 -17.31 -14.40
N LEU A 478 -0.76 -16.43 -13.45
CA LEU A 478 -0.18 -16.50 -12.12
C LEU A 478 -0.97 -17.50 -11.26
N LEU A 479 -0.51 -18.74 -11.12
CA LEU A 479 -0.99 -19.70 -10.11
C LEU A 479 -0.17 -19.51 -8.81
N LEU A 480 -0.80 -19.47 -7.62
CA LEU A 480 0.00 -19.49 -6.40
C LEU A 480 0.74 -20.85 -6.35
N ARG A 481 2.08 -20.85 -6.28
CA ARG A 481 2.87 -22.09 -6.18
C ARG A 481 2.84 -22.70 -4.77
N GLN A 482 2.39 -21.93 -3.77
CA GLN A 482 2.37 -22.34 -2.37
C GLN A 482 0.98 -22.23 -1.77
N LYS A 483 0.52 -23.33 -1.15
CA LYS A 483 -0.73 -23.35 -0.39
C LYS A 483 -0.69 -22.30 0.72
N VAL A 484 -1.63 -21.37 0.72
CA VAL A 484 -1.78 -20.34 1.77
C VAL A 484 -2.15 -21.01 3.10
N ARG A 485 -1.26 -20.90 4.09
CA ARG A 485 -1.41 -21.48 5.45
C ARG A 485 -1.47 -20.38 6.52
N SER A 486 -2.37 -19.42 6.35
CA SER A 486 -2.58 -18.33 7.30
C SER A 486 -3.90 -18.45 8.03
N HIS A 487 -3.86 -18.37 9.35
CA HIS A 487 -5.03 -18.28 10.23
C HIS A 487 -5.44 -16.83 10.53
N TRP A 488 -4.80 -15.87 9.86
CA TRP A 488 -5.07 -14.46 10.09
C TRP A 488 -6.40 -14.03 9.45
N PRO A 489 -7.28 -13.33 10.18
CA PRO A 489 -8.51 -12.78 9.64
C PRO A 489 -8.22 -11.54 8.78
N VAL A 490 -8.79 -11.49 7.58
CA VAL A 490 -8.58 -10.37 6.63
C VAL A 490 -9.55 -9.19 6.85
N SER A 491 -10.34 -9.21 7.92
CA SER A 491 -11.25 -8.13 8.24
C SER A 491 -11.34 -7.95 9.75
N VAL A 492 -11.88 -6.82 10.19
CA VAL A 492 -12.21 -6.67 11.61
C VAL A 492 -13.36 -7.64 11.92
N ILE A 493 -13.12 -8.55 12.85
CA ILE A 493 -14.11 -9.52 13.29
C ILE A 493 -14.99 -8.88 14.36
N ARG A 494 -16.26 -8.64 14.02
CA ARG A 494 -17.26 -8.07 14.95
C ARG A 494 -17.97 -9.15 15.74
N LYS A 495 -18.21 -10.31 15.14
CA LYS A 495 -18.82 -11.48 15.79
C LYS A 495 -17.91 -12.69 15.64
N LYS A 496 -17.79 -13.47 16.71
CA LYS A 496 -16.93 -14.67 16.74
C LYS A 496 -17.32 -15.70 15.67
N GLU A 497 -18.60 -15.77 15.35
CA GLU A 497 -19.17 -16.66 14.32
C GLU A 497 -18.63 -16.36 12.91
N ASP A 498 -18.24 -15.11 12.65
CA ASP A 498 -17.73 -14.69 11.34
C ASP A 498 -16.25 -15.01 11.14
N LEU A 499 -15.50 -15.32 12.23
CA LEU A 499 -14.05 -15.48 12.22
C LEU A 499 -13.58 -16.48 11.17
N ASP A 500 -14.15 -17.70 11.18
CA ASP A 500 -13.71 -18.78 10.29
C ASP A 500 -13.91 -18.43 8.82
N SER A 501 -14.96 -17.68 8.50
CA SER A 501 -15.26 -17.23 7.13
C SER A 501 -14.30 -16.15 6.63
N GLN A 502 -13.65 -15.43 7.55
CA GLN A 502 -12.75 -14.31 7.27
C GLN A 502 -11.27 -14.69 7.37
N ILE A 503 -10.95 -15.91 7.81
CA ILE A 503 -9.58 -16.44 7.81
C ILE A 503 -9.05 -16.49 6.36
N LEU A 504 -7.86 -15.94 6.14
CA LEU A 504 -7.24 -15.86 4.80
C LEU A 504 -7.20 -17.21 4.07
N ALA A 505 -6.76 -18.28 4.75
CA ALA A 505 -6.71 -19.61 4.14
C ALA A 505 -8.10 -20.17 3.76
N ASN A 506 -9.16 -19.75 4.45
CA ASN A 506 -10.53 -20.18 4.17
C ASN A 506 -11.14 -19.34 3.05
N LEU A 507 -10.86 -18.04 3.00
CA LEU A 507 -11.28 -17.14 1.92
C LEU A 507 -10.68 -17.52 0.58
N VAL A 508 -9.38 -17.85 0.55
CA VAL A 508 -8.72 -18.31 -0.68
C VAL A 508 -9.42 -19.56 -1.23
N LYS A 509 -9.81 -20.50 -0.35
CA LYS A 509 -10.56 -21.71 -0.75
C LYS A 509 -11.99 -21.39 -1.19
N SER A 510 -12.72 -20.57 -0.45
CA SER A 510 -14.14 -20.29 -0.71
C SER A 510 -14.35 -19.50 -1.99
N LEU A 511 -13.49 -18.51 -2.25
CA LEU A 511 -13.52 -17.68 -3.44
C LEU A 511 -12.92 -18.36 -4.67
N ARG A 512 -12.52 -19.64 -4.56
CA ARG A 512 -11.83 -20.41 -5.60
C ARG A 512 -10.67 -19.64 -6.21
N VAL A 513 -9.98 -18.85 -5.39
CA VAL A 513 -8.75 -18.18 -5.80
C VAL A 513 -7.77 -19.30 -6.09
N HIS A 514 -7.44 -19.51 -7.37
CA HIS A 514 -6.55 -20.59 -7.78
C HIS A 514 -5.21 -20.44 -7.04
N ALA A 515 -4.94 -21.41 -6.18
CA ALA A 515 -3.85 -21.45 -5.24
C ALA A 515 -3.04 -22.74 -5.34
#